data_AF-A0A017SFU4-F1
#
_entry.id   AF-A0A017SFU4-F1
#
_cell.length_a   1.000
_cell.length_b   1.000
_cell.length_c   1.000
_cell.angle_alpha   90.00
_cell.angle_beta   90.00
_cell.angle_gamma   90.00
#
_symmetry.space_group_name_H-M   'P 1'
#
loop_
_entity.id
_entity.type
_entity.pdbx_description
1 polymer ?
#
loop_
_entity_poly.entity_id
_entity_poly.type
_entity_poly.pdbx_seq_one_letter_code
_entity_poly.pdbx_strand_id
1 'polypeptide(L)'
;EWLVTMMDTFMVRGTNSPMQWILDLRTYGLKVHYNSTTPGHVGWMNHDQLLYKDLNFTVRDFKAFIHGLVSTTRQLLYEELLLGSKAGGAAVPEIPWQEIRDDPTQRGHGWNFLQDPRTQWPVAGSQWLSNRVRTEPRLQRQFIETQTGRFRMGAIDSYLQRVVRFREKLCIAVHISGGQP
;
A
#
# COMPACT_ATOMS: atom_id res chain seq x y z
N GLU A 1 19.55 -16.95 30.58
CA GLU A 1 19.56 -18.39 30.93
C GLU A 1 18.45 -19.16 30.23
N TRP A 2 17.16 -18.86 30.44
CA TRP A 2 16.07 -19.63 29.83
C TRP A 2 16.09 -19.73 28.28
N LEU A 3 16.49 -18.66 27.58
CA LEU A 3 16.63 -18.66 26.11
C LEU A 3 17.68 -19.66 25.61
N VAL A 4 18.81 -19.76 26.33
CA VAL A 4 19.90 -20.67 25.97
C VAL A 4 19.42 -22.11 26.17
N THR A 5 18.74 -22.40 27.29
CA THR A 5 18.12 -23.70 27.55
C THR A 5 17.09 -24.08 26.50
N MET A 6 16.25 -23.12 26.05
CA MET A 6 15.25 -23.37 25.02
C MET A 6 15.89 -23.63 23.64
N MET A 7 16.97 -22.90 23.32
CA MET A 7 17.74 -23.11 22.08
C MET A 7 18.44 -24.47 22.09
N ASP A 8 19.07 -24.85 23.19
CA ASP A 8 19.78 -26.13 23.30
C ASP A 8 18.83 -27.33 23.37
N THR A 9 17.60 -27.14 23.86
CA THR A 9 16.61 -28.22 23.92
C THR A 9 15.90 -28.43 22.58
N PHE A 10 15.58 -27.34 21.86
CA PHE A 10 14.68 -27.42 20.70
C PHE A 10 15.35 -27.06 19.36
N MET A 11 16.47 -26.34 19.34
CA MET A 11 17.09 -25.86 18.09
C MET A 11 18.35 -26.64 17.69
N VAL A 12 18.65 -27.77 18.35
CA VAL A 12 19.77 -28.64 18.01
C VAL A 12 19.43 -29.52 16.80
N ARG A 13 20.27 -29.45 15.76
CA ARG A 13 20.08 -30.22 14.52
C ARG A 13 20.28 -31.73 14.75
N GLY A 14 19.54 -32.55 14.02
CA GLY A 14 19.60 -34.02 14.12
C GLY A 14 18.85 -34.62 15.31
N THR A 15 18.08 -33.81 16.05
CA THR A 15 17.16 -34.27 17.09
C THR A 15 15.73 -34.35 16.56
N ASN A 16 14.84 -35.12 17.17
CA ASN A 16 13.41 -35.15 16.81
C ASN A 16 12.63 -33.93 17.35
N SER A 17 13.26 -32.75 17.37
CA SER A 17 12.60 -31.55 17.88
C SER A 17 11.57 -31.02 16.88
N PRO A 18 10.52 -30.31 17.35
CA PRO A 18 9.58 -29.64 16.45
C PRO A 18 10.25 -28.68 15.46
N MET A 19 11.33 -27.99 15.87
CA MET A 19 12.06 -27.08 14.98
C MET A 19 12.84 -27.82 13.91
N GLN A 20 13.47 -28.96 14.23
CA GLN A 20 14.13 -29.79 13.23
C GLN A 20 13.14 -30.29 12.18
N TRP A 21 11.95 -30.75 12.61
CA TRP A 21 10.89 -31.18 11.69
C TRP A 21 10.45 -30.06 10.74
N ILE A 22 10.27 -28.82 11.25
CA ILE A 22 9.93 -27.66 10.41
C ILE A 22 11.06 -27.35 9.40
N LEU A 23 12.33 -27.42 9.83
CA LEU A 23 13.47 -27.18 8.95
C LEU A 23 13.61 -28.26 7.87
N ASP A 24 13.34 -29.52 8.21
CA ASP A 24 13.35 -30.63 7.26
C ASP A 24 12.20 -30.51 6.25
N LEU A 25 11.00 -30.12 6.69
CA LEU A 25 9.89 -29.79 5.80
C LEU A 25 10.23 -28.64 4.84
N ARG A 26 10.87 -27.57 5.34
CA ARG A 26 11.34 -26.46 4.49
C ARG A 26 12.34 -26.96 3.44
N THR A 27 13.31 -27.76 3.85
CA THR A 27 14.36 -28.29 2.96
C THR A 27 13.76 -29.25 1.93
N TYR A 28 12.81 -30.09 2.34
CA TYR A 28 12.04 -30.95 1.45
C TYR A 28 11.24 -30.13 0.43
N GLY A 29 10.49 -29.12 0.87
CA GLY A 29 9.75 -28.22 -0.01
C GLY A 29 10.65 -27.48 -1.00
N LEU A 30 11.84 -27.05 -0.55
CA LEU A 30 12.84 -26.43 -1.41
C LEU A 30 13.41 -27.41 -2.45
N LYS A 31 13.66 -28.66 -2.05
CA LYS A 31 14.09 -29.73 -2.96
C LYS A 31 13.02 -30.07 -3.98
N VAL A 32 11.75 -30.12 -3.57
CA VAL A 32 10.62 -30.26 -4.50
C VAL A 32 10.62 -29.08 -5.47
N HIS A 33 10.69 -27.84 -4.99
CA HIS A 33 10.69 -26.65 -5.84
C HIS A 33 11.82 -26.65 -6.89
N TYR A 34 13.04 -27.03 -6.51
CA TYR A 34 14.17 -27.08 -7.45
C TYR A 34 14.14 -28.28 -8.41
N ASN A 35 13.59 -29.43 -7.98
CA ASN A 35 13.56 -30.64 -8.79
C ASN A 35 12.27 -30.81 -9.59
N SER A 36 11.19 -30.12 -9.22
CA SER A 36 9.95 -30.08 -10.00
C SER A 36 10.00 -28.85 -10.90
N THR A 37 10.05 -29.07 -12.21
CA THR A 37 9.82 -28.00 -13.18
C THR A 37 8.42 -27.44 -12.95
N THR A 38 8.32 -26.20 -12.48
CA THR A 38 7.03 -25.52 -12.44
C THR A 38 6.53 -25.41 -13.87
N PRO A 39 5.26 -25.73 -14.17
CA PRO A 39 4.73 -25.60 -15.52
C PRO A 39 5.01 -24.19 -16.06
N GLY A 40 5.59 -24.10 -17.26
CA GLY A 40 5.82 -22.82 -17.91
C GLY A 40 4.48 -22.16 -18.20
N HIS A 41 4.13 -21.14 -17.42
CA HIS A 41 2.87 -20.41 -17.58
C HIS A 41 2.98 -19.21 -18.52
N VAL A 42 4.20 -18.82 -18.90
CA VAL A 42 4.45 -17.67 -19.77
C VAL A 42 4.85 -18.18 -21.15
N GLY A 43 4.00 -17.92 -22.15
CA GLY A 43 4.31 -18.11 -23.56
C GLY A 43 4.45 -16.76 -24.25
N TRP A 44 5.28 -16.70 -25.29
CA TRP A 44 5.34 -15.57 -26.20
C TRP A 44 4.84 -16.02 -27.56
N MET A 45 3.82 -15.34 -28.08
CA MET A 45 3.39 -15.51 -29.47
C MET A 45 3.71 -14.22 -30.23
N ASN A 46 4.31 -14.38 -31.41
CA ASN A 46 4.83 -13.25 -32.19
C ASN A 46 5.85 -12.42 -31.38
N HIS A 47 6.12 -11.19 -31.82
CA HIS A 47 7.06 -10.27 -31.16
C HIS A 47 6.45 -9.51 -29.95
N ASP A 48 5.12 -9.50 -29.78
CA ASP A 48 4.43 -8.55 -28.89
C ASP A 48 3.28 -9.15 -28.04
N GLN A 49 2.91 -10.42 -28.21
CA GLN A 49 1.82 -11.03 -27.44
C GLN A 49 2.36 -11.97 -26.35
N LEU A 50 1.97 -11.70 -25.11
CA LEU A 50 2.25 -12.56 -23.96
C LEU A 50 1.02 -13.39 -23.62
N LEU A 51 1.25 -14.68 -23.46
CA LEU A 51 0.29 -15.69 -23.03
C LEU A 51 0.57 -16.01 -21.57
N TYR A 52 -0.39 -15.78 -20.69
CA TYR A 52 -0.31 -16.23 -19.31
C TYR A 52 -1.59 -16.94 -18.89
N LYS A 53 -1.53 -18.27 -18.75
CA LYS A 53 -2.73 -19.11 -18.51
C LYS A 53 -3.79 -18.83 -19.58
N ASP A 54 -4.97 -18.36 -19.19
CA ASP A 54 -6.08 -18.01 -20.08
C ASP A 54 -6.06 -16.53 -20.52
N LEU A 55 -5.03 -15.77 -20.13
CA LEU A 55 -4.89 -14.35 -20.47
C LEU A 55 -3.97 -14.19 -21.68
N ASN A 56 -4.48 -13.49 -22.69
CA ASN A 56 -3.75 -13.12 -23.90
C ASN A 56 -3.73 -11.59 -23.96
N PHE A 57 -2.56 -10.96 -23.82
CA PHE A 57 -2.44 -9.51 -23.90
C PHE A 57 -1.16 -9.07 -24.61
N THR A 58 -1.24 -7.94 -25.31
CA THR A 58 -0.07 -7.33 -25.94
C THR A 58 0.72 -6.46 -24.95
N VAL A 59 1.99 -6.14 -25.25
CA VAL A 59 2.73 -5.15 -24.45
C VAL A 59 2.03 -3.79 -24.48
N ARG A 60 1.35 -3.44 -25.59
CA ARG A 60 0.53 -2.23 -25.68
C ARG A 60 -0.62 -2.25 -24.66
N ASP A 61 -1.34 -3.35 -24.56
CA ASP A 61 -2.45 -3.51 -23.62
C ASP A 61 -1.96 -3.42 -22.17
N PHE A 62 -0.80 -4.03 -21.89
CA PHE A 62 -0.16 -3.94 -20.58
C PHE A 62 0.23 -2.50 -20.20
N LYS A 63 0.85 -1.75 -21.13
CA LYS A 63 1.18 -0.33 -20.91
C LYS A 63 -0.09 0.49 -20.68
N ALA A 64 -1.12 0.29 -21.49
CA ALA A 64 -2.41 0.96 -21.32
C ALA A 64 -3.05 0.64 -19.97
N PHE A 65 -2.98 -0.62 -19.52
CA PHE A 65 -3.42 -1.04 -18.19
C PHE A 65 -2.67 -0.30 -17.07
N ILE A 66 -1.34 -0.20 -17.13
CA ILE A 66 -0.55 0.54 -16.13
C ILE A 66 -0.96 2.02 -16.11
N HIS A 67 -1.05 2.67 -17.26
CA HIS A 67 -1.49 4.07 -17.34
C HIS A 67 -2.90 4.26 -16.77
N GLY A 68 -3.82 3.34 -17.09
CA GLY A 68 -5.17 3.33 -16.55
C GLY A 68 -5.18 3.11 -15.04
N LEU A 69 -4.34 2.22 -14.51
CA LEU A 69 -4.22 1.96 -13.08
C LEU A 69 -3.69 3.20 -12.34
N VAL A 70 -2.63 3.83 -12.83
CA VAL A 70 -2.07 5.06 -12.24
C VAL A 70 -3.09 6.20 -12.28
N SER A 71 -3.74 6.39 -13.43
CA SER A 71 -4.77 7.42 -13.60
C SER A 71 -5.95 7.21 -12.63
N THR A 72 -6.46 5.98 -12.54
CA THR A 72 -7.56 5.62 -11.62
C THR A 72 -7.14 5.82 -10.17
N THR A 73 -5.94 5.39 -9.80
CA THR A 73 -5.41 5.53 -8.44
C THR A 73 -5.25 6.99 -8.05
N ARG A 74 -4.75 7.81 -8.98
CA ARG A 74 -4.68 9.27 -8.83
C ARG A 74 -6.06 9.89 -8.66
N GLN A 75 -7.03 9.52 -9.49
CA GLN A 75 -8.39 10.04 -9.39
C GLN A 75 -9.03 9.70 -8.04
N LEU A 76 -8.89 8.45 -7.58
CA LEU A 76 -9.38 8.03 -6.25
C LEU A 76 -8.71 8.82 -5.12
N LEU A 77 -7.40 9.04 -5.20
CA LEU A 77 -6.69 9.87 -4.22
C LEU A 77 -7.28 11.29 -4.16
N TYR A 78 -7.40 11.96 -5.31
CA TYR A 78 -7.85 13.35 -5.34
C TYR A 78 -9.33 13.50 -5.01
N GLU A 79 -10.20 12.72 -5.65
CA GLU A 79 -11.65 12.90 -5.57
C GLU A 79 -12.25 12.27 -4.31
N GLU A 80 -11.80 11.07 -3.95
CA GLU A 80 -12.41 10.28 -2.88
C GLU A 80 -11.70 10.42 -1.53
N LEU A 81 -10.37 10.49 -1.51
CA LEU A 81 -9.60 10.51 -0.26
C LEU A 81 -9.30 11.91 0.24
N LEU A 82 -8.83 12.79 -0.64
CA LEU A 82 -8.53 14.19 -0.33
C LEU A 82 -9.77 15.08 -0.38
N LEU A 83 -10.91 14.51 -0.80
CA LEU A 83 -12.20 15.20 -0.95
C LEU A 83 -12.08 16.46 -1.82
N GLY A 84 -11.22 16.39 -2.84
CA GLY A 84 -10.94 17.49 -3.75
C GLY A 84 -12.17 17.84 -4.59
N SER A 85 -12.60 19.09 -4.55
CA SER A 85 -13.61 19.62 -5.47
C SER A 85 -12.93 20.16 -6.73
N LYS A 86 -13.42 19.76 -7.91
CA LYS A 86 -13.04 20.38 -9.20
C LYS A 86 -13.56 21.83 -9.33
N ALA A 87 -14.50 22.23 -8.49
CA ALA A 87 -15.23 23.49 -8.58
C ALA A 87 -14.96 24.40 -7.37
N GLY A 88 -13.72 24.89 -7.24
CA GLY A 88 -13.40 26.02 -6.35
C GLY A 88 -13.40 25.73 -4.84
N GLY A 89 -13.30 24.46 -4.42
CA GLY A 89 -13.06 24.12 -3.01
C GLY A 89 -11.60 24.35 -2.59
N ALA A 90 -11.31 24.28 -1.29
CA ALA A 90 -9.95 24.39 -0.77
C ALA A 90 -9.00 23.46 -1.55
N ALA A 91 -7.96 24.05 -2.13
CA ALA A 91 -6.98 23.33 -2.93
C ALA A 91 -6.27 22.28 -2.06
N VAL A 92 -5.96 21.13 -2.66
CA VAL A 92 -5.07 20.17 -2.01
C VAL A 92 -3.74 20.89 -1.76
N PRO A 93 -3.21 20.86 -0.52
CA PRO A 93 -1.95 21.52 -0.21
C PRO A 93 -0.85 20.96 -1.10
N GLU A 94 -0.03 21.86 -1.63
CA GLU A 94 1.13 21.46 -2.41
C GLU A 94 2.15 20.77 -1.51
N ILE A 95 2.76 19.70 -2.02
CA ILE A 95 3.81 18.98 -1.31
C ILE A 95 5.15 19.62 -1.71
N PRO A 96 5.93 20.18 -0.78
CA PRO A 96 7.20 20.83 -1.10
C PRO A 96 8.29 19.78 -1.37
N TRP A 97 8.19 19.07 -2.49
CA TRP A 97 9.04 17.91 -2.82
C TRP A 97 10.55 18.19 -2.75
N GLN A 98 10.96 19.43 -3.01
CA GLN A 98 12.37 19.84 -3.00
C GLN A 98 12.92 20.10 -1.58
N GLU A 99 12.03 20.35 -0.61
CA GLU A 99 12.38 20.73 0.76
C GLU A 99 12.11 19.61 1.78
N ILE A 100 11.56 18.48 1.33
CA ILE A 100 11.40 17.30 2.17
C ILE A 100 12.78 16.82 2.61
N ARG A 101 12.94 16.70 3.92
CA ARG A 101 14.13 16.15 4.56
C ARG A 101 13.73 14.93 5.36
N ASP A 102 14.66 14.00 5.45
CA ASP A 102 14.58 12.86 6.36
C ASP A 102 15.83 12.85 7.23
N ASP A 103 15.69 12.32 8.43
CA ASP A 103 16.81 12.09 9.35
C ASP A 103 17.06 10.58 9.46
N PRO A 104 18.04 10.03 8.72
CA PRO A 104 18.34 8.60 8.76
C PRO A 104 18.95 8.14 10.09
N THR A 105 19.31 9.08 10.99
CA THR A 105 19.87 8.76 12.31
C THR A 105 18.79 8.54 13.36
N GLN A 106 17.57 9.02 13.11
CA GLN A 106 16.40 8.80 13.95
C GLN A 106 15.94 7.35 13.87
N ARG A 107 16.12 6.62 14.98
CA ARG A 107 15.67 5.24 15.16
C ARG A 107 14.45 5.12 16.07
N GLY A 108 13.82 6.25 16.40
CA GLY A 108 12.62 6.27 17.21
C GLY A 108 11.49 5.46 16.54
N HIS A 109 10.83 4.61 17.31
CA HIS A 109 9.68 3.87 16.79
C HIS A 109 8.58 4.85 16.38
N GLY A 110 8.10 4.76 15.13
CA GLY A 110 7.09 5.66 14.59
C GLY A 110 7.63 6.97 13.98
N TRP A 111 8.95 7.15 13.92
CA TRP A 111 9.55 8.25 13.16
C TRP A 111 9.24 8.12 11.66
N ASN A 112 8.97 9.24 11.01
CA ASN A 112 8.88 9.35 9.56
C ASN A 112 9.29 10.77 9.12
N PHE A 113 9.59 10.94 7.84
CA PHE A 113 9.99 12.23 7.25
C PHE A 113 8.95 13.35 7.43
N LEU A 114 7.68 13.03 7.72
CA LEU A 114 6.66 14.05 8.01
C LEU A 114 6.89 14.76 9.36
N GLN A 115 7.64 14.14 10.26
CA GLN A 115 7.93 14.66 11.60
C GLN A 115 9.24 15.46 11.66
N ASP A 116 9.98 15.56 10.55
CA ASP A 116 11.23 16.33 10.50
C ASP A 116 10.94 17.83 10.69
N PRO A 117 11.47 18.47 11.75
CA PRO A 117 11.21 19.88 12.02
C PRO A 117 11.80 20.82 10.98
N ARG A 118 12.73 20.34 10.14
CA ARG A 118 13.37 21.12 9.08
C ARG A 118 12.46 21.28 7.86
N THR A 119 11.46 20.41 7.69
CA THR A 119 10.50 20.50 6.59
C THR A 119 9.30 21.35 7.00
N GLN A 120 9.11 22.47 6.31
CA GLN A 120 7.98 23.37 6.56
C GLN A 120 6.76 22.92 5.76
N TRP A 121 5.81 22.28 6.45
CA TRP A 121 4.54 21.88 5.83
C TRP A 121 3.59 23.07 5.72
N PRO A 122 2.87 23.23 4.59
CA PRO A 122 1.94 24.35 4.40
C PRO A 122 0.69 24.24 5.29
N VAL A 123 0.38 23.03 5.79
CA VAL A 123 -0.79 22.77 6.62
C VAL A 123 -0.46 21.75 7.73
N ALA A 124 -1.25 21.79 8.81
CA ALA A 124 -1.24 20.75 9.82
C ALA A 124 -1.90 19.47 9.29
N GLY A 125 -1.10 18.54 8.77
CA GLY A 125 -1.57 17.36 8.03
C GLY A 125 -2.61 16.50 8.77
N SER A 126 -2.43 16.28 10.08
CA SER A 126 -3.35 15.46 10.90
C SER A 126 -4.74 16.07 11.08
N GLN A 127 -4.85 17.41 11.00
CA GLN A 127 -6.10 18.13 11.22
C GLN A 127 -6.70 18.68 9.93
N TRP A 128 -5.95 18.72 8.84
CA TRP A 128 -6.35 19.36 7.60
C TRP A 128 -7.66 18.79 7.04
N LEU A 129 -7.76 17.47 6.93
CA LEU A 129 -8.97 16.83 6.39
C LEU A 129 -10.18 17.01 7.31
N SER A 130 -9.99 16.87 8.63
CA SER A 130 -11.07 17.08 9.59
C SER A 130 -11.56 18.52 9.63
N ASN A 131 -10.64 19.49 9.53
CA ASN A 131 -10.97 20.91 9.44
C ASN A 131 -11.73 21.19 8.15
N ARG A 132 -11.30 20.62 7.02
CA ARG A 132 -11.99 20.77 5.75
C ARG A 132 -13.43 20.24 5.81
N VAL A 133 -13.65 19.06 6.37
CA VAL A 133 -14.99 18.50 6.57
C VAL A 133 -15.87 19.40 7.44
N ARG A 134 -15.26 20.11 8.41
CA ARG A 134 -15.94 21.07 9.29
C ARG A 134 -16.08 22.48 8.69
N THR A 135 -15.34 22.86 7.66
CA THR A 135 -15.43 24.21 7.06
C THR A 135 -16.28 24.21 5.79
N GLU A 136 -16.20 23.16 4.98
CA GLU A 136 -16.85 23.10 3.67
C GLU A 136 -18.32 22.63 3.80
N PRO A 137 -19.33 23.45 3.47
CA PRO A 137 -20.74 23.12 3.72
C PRO A 137 -21.21 21.84 3.00
N ARG A 138 -20.64 21.55 1.83
CA ARG A 138 -20.92 20.31 1.09
C ARG A 138 -20.47 19.08 1.87
N LEU A 139 -19.25 19.11 2.42
CA LEU A 139 -18.68 18.00 3.18
C LEU A 139 -19.35 17.86 4.55
N GLN A 140 -19.70 18.97 5.20
CA GLN A 140 -20.50 18.93 6.43
C GLN A 140 -21.82 18.19 6.20
N ARG A 141 -22.57 18.49 5.14
CA ARG A 141 -23.84 17.78 4.85
C ARG A 141 -23.65 16.29 4.59
N GLN A 142 -22.47 15.88 4.12
CA GLN A 142 -22.15 14.49 3.80
C GLN A 142 -21.70 13.72 5.06
N PHE A 143 -20.83 14.31 5.86
CA PHE A 143 -20.14 13.64 6.97
C PHE A 143 -20.67 14.00 8.35
N ILE A 144 -21.38 15.12 8.51
CA ILE A 144 -21.90 15.61 9.79
C ILE A 144 -23.43 15.51 9.79
N GLU A 145 -23.97 15.00 10.90
CA GLU A 145 -25.40 14.96 11.13
C GLU A 145 -25.91 16.32 11.61
N THR A 146 -26.91 16.88 10.90
CA THR A 146 -27.41 18.24 11.12
C THR A 146 -28.03 18.42 12.51
N GLN A 147 -28.56 17.35 13.11
CA GLN A 147 -29.27 17.39 14.39
C GLN A 147 -28.33 17.30 15.60
N THR A 148 -27.27 16.48 15.50
CA THR A 148 -26.39 16.16 16.64
C THR A 148 -25.01 16.80 16.53
N GLY A 149 -24.62 17.28 15.34
CA GLY A 149 -23.27 17.76 15.05
C GLY A 149 -22.20 16.67 15.07
N ARG A 150 -22.60 15.39 15.19
CA ARG A 150 -21.69 14.23 15.20
C ARG A 150 -21.38 13.76 13.80
N PHE A 151 -20.27 13.03 13.65
CA PHE A 151 -19.96 12.38 12.39
C PHE A 151 -20.94 11.23 12.11
N ARG A 152 -21.39 11.13 10.86
CA ARG A 152 -22.20 10.02 10.37
C ARG A 152 -21.32 8.79 10.17
N MET A 153 -21.51 7.77 10.99
CA MET A 153 -20.70 6.55 10.93
C MET A 153 -20.74 5.88 9.55
N GLY A 154 -21.91 5.77 8.91
CA GLY A 154 -21.98 5.18 7.56
C GLY A 154 -21.20 5.94 6.50
N ALA A 155 -21.03 7.27 6.64
CA ALA A 155 -20.19 8.06 5.74
C ALA A 155 -18.69 7.82 6.00
N ILE A 156 -18.30 7.66 7.27
CA ILE A 156 -16.94 7.27 7.66
C ILE A 156 -16.62 5.87 7.15
N ASP A 157 -17.52 4.90 7.35
CA ASP A 157 -17.32 3.52 6.87
C ASP A 157 -17.14 3.48 5.36
N SER A 158 -18.00 4.21 4.64
CA SER A 158 -17.86 4.37 3.19
C SER A 158 -16.52 5.02 2.79
N TYR A 159 -16.02 5.98 3.58
CA TYR A 159 -14.71 6.58 3.34
C TYR A 159 -13.57 5.57 3.59
N LEU A 160 -13.63 4.79 4.67
CA LEU A 160 -12.63 3.76 4.97
C LEU A 160 -12.60 2.66 3.91
N GLN A 161 -13.75 2.27 3.34
CA GLN A 161 -13.80 1.35 2.20
C GLN A 161 -13.07 1.92 0.98
N ARG A 162 -13.18 3.23 0.71
CA ARG A 162 -12.44 3.89 -0.36
C ARG A 162 -10.93 3.92 -0.09
N VAL A 163 -10.51 4.07 1.17
CA VAL A 163 -9.10 3.93 1.59
C VAL A 163 -8.58 2.54 1.27
N VAL A 164 -9.34 1.48 1.58
CA VAL A 164 -8.95 0.10 1.26
C VAL A 164 -8.80 -0.07 -0.24
N ARG A 165 -9.80 0.34 -1.03
CA ARG A 165 -9.78 0.26 -2.50
C ARG A 165 -8.61 1.01 -3.11
N PHE A 166 -8.26 2.18 -2.56
CA PHE A 166 -7.10 2.94 -2.99
C PHE A 166 -5.80 2.17 -2.69
N ARG A 167 -5.65 1.63 -1.48
CA ARG A 167 -4.46 0.86 -1.07
C ARG A 167 -4.25 -0.38 -1.93
N GLU A 168 -5.32 -1.09 -2.30
CA GLU A 168 -5.25 -2.25 -3.21
C GLU A 168 -4.65 -1.85 -4.56
N LYS A 169 -5.16 -0.77 -5.17
CA LYS A 169 -4.68 -0.29 -6.47
C LYS A 169 -3.26 0.27 -6.38
N LEU A 170 -2.95 0.99 -5.30
CA LEU A 170 -1.62 1.53 -5.06
C LEU A 170 -0.59 0.40 -4.90
N CYS A 171 -0.93 -0.67 -4.19
CA CYS A 171 -0.05 -1.83 -4.01
C CYS A 171 0.34 -2.44 -5.36
N ILE A 172 -0.64 -2.64 -6.25
CA ILE A 172 -0.41 -3.17 -7.59
C ILE A 172 0.44 -2.16 -8.40
N ALA A 173 0.11 -0.87 -8.34
CA ALA A 173 0.84 0.16 -9.07
C ALA A 173 2.32 0.23 -8.65
N VAL A 174 2.60 0.26 -7.35
CA VAL A 174 3.97 0.26 -6.80
C VAL A 174 4.70 -1.02 -7.19
N HIS A 175 4.07 -2.18 -7.06
CA HIS A 175 4.72 -3.45 -7.39
C HIS A 175 5.10 -3.56 -8.87
N ILE A 176 4.23 -3.10 -9.77
CA ILE A 176 4.48 -3.18 -11.22
C ILE A 176 5.44 -2.08 -11.70
N SER A 177 5.35 -0.87 -11.13
CA SER A 177 6.16 0.28 -11.58
C SER A 177 7.49 0.43 -10.85
N GLY A 178 7.62 -0.12 -9.63
CA GLY A 178 8.82 0.00 -8.80
C GLY A 178 9.98 -0.88 -9.24
N GLY A 179 9.80 -1.72 -10.26
CA GLY A 179 10.78 -2.71 -10.69
C GLY A 179 10.81 -3.93 -9.76
N GLN A 180 11.74 -4.85 -10.02
CA GLN A 180 11.94 -6.04 -9.20
C GLN A 180 12.62 -5.64 -7.87
N PRO A 181 12.21 -6.21 -6.71
CA PRO A 181 12.97 -6.08 -5.47
C PRO A 181 14.36 -6.73 -5.56
#